data_AF-A0A9X9A074-F1
#
_entry.id   AF-A0A9X9A074-F1
#
_cell.length_a   1.000
_cell.length_b   1.000
_cell.length_c   1.000
_cell.angle_alpha   90.00
_cell.angle_beta   90.00
_cell.angle_gamma   90.00
#
_symmetry.space_group_name_H-M   'P 1'
#
loop_
_entity.id
_entity.type
_entity.pdbx_description
1 polymer ?
#
loop_
_entity_poly.entity_id
_entity_poly.type
_entity_poly.pdbx_seq_one_letter_code
_entity_poly.pdbx_strand_id
1 'polypeptide(L)'
;EGCMPVEVMASRGRQTLVFGPMKPVGLEDPKTGKTPYAVVQLRQDDAAGTLYNIVGFQTHLKWGPQKEVLQLIPGLENAEIVRYGVMHRNTFINSPNLLRPTYQYKQRDDLFFAGQMTGVEGYVESAASGLLAGIFLEVKKY
;
A
#
# COMPACT_ATOMS: atom_id res chain seq x y z
N GLU A 1 4.21 3.34 -11.61
CA GLU A 1 4.63 2.03 -11.04
C GLU A 1 3.98 1.91 -9.67
N GLY A 2 3.14 0.89 -9.47
CA GLY A 2 2.41 0.70 -8.22
C GLY A 2 3.31 0.23 -7.07
N CYS A 3 2.69 0.10 -5.89
CA CYS A 3 3.29 -0.38 -4.63
C CYS A 3 4.32 -1.49 -4.86
N MET A 4 5.60 -1.20 -4.61
CA MET A 4 6.73 -2.06 -4.93
C MET A 4 7.41 -2.57 -3.67
N PRO A 5 7.79 -3.86 -3.59
CA PRO A 5 8.54 -4.38 -2.46
C PRO A 5 9.84 -3.63 -2.22
N VAL A 6 10.19 -3.38 -0.96
CA VAL A 6 11.37 -2.62 -0.56
C VAL A 6 12.66 -3.25 -1.10
N GLU A 7 12.75 -4.58 -1.16
CA GLU A 7 13.90 -5.30 -1.71
C GLU A 7 14.03 -5.14 -3.23
N VAL A 8 12.90 -4.97 -3.94
CA VAL A 8 12.90 -4.68 -5.39
C VAL A 8 13.26 -3.22 -5.63
N MET A 9 12.83 -2.29 -4.77
CA MET A 9 13.27 -0.90 -4.84
C MET A 9 14.79 -0.80 -4.58
N ALA A 10 15.31 -1.54 -3.60
CA ALA A 10 16.73 -1.56 -3.28
C ALA A 10 17.59 -2.05 -4.45
N SER A 11 17.13 -3.06 -5.20
CA SER A 11 17.88 -3.60 -6.35
C SER A 11 17.96 -2.66 -7.54
N ARG A 12 17.05 -1.68 -7.64
CA ARG A 12 17.03 -0.68 -8.72
C ARG A 12 18.09 0.40 -8.59
N GLY A 13 18.71 0.54 -7.42
CA GLY A 13 19.80 1.49 -7.22
C GLY A 13 20.01 1.87 -5.76
N ARG A 14 21.25 2.23 -5.43
CA ARG A 14 21.67 2.54 -4.06
C ARG A 14 20.87 3.68 -3.41
N GLN A 15 20.44 4.67 -4.19
CA GLN A 15 19.69 5.83 -3.69
C GLN A 15 18.18 5.68 -3.80
N THR A 16 17.66 4.61 -4.43
CA THR A 16 16.23 4.46 -4.73
C THR A 16 15.37 4.56 -3.46
N LEU A 17 15.82 3.95 -2.36
CA LEU A 17 15.08 3.98 -1.09
C LEU A 17 15.03 5.39 -0.48
N VAL A 18 16.08 6.19 -0.64
CA VAL A 18 16.19 7.56 -0.10
C VAL A 18 15.25 8.52 -0.82
N PHE A 19 14.90 8.26 -2.07
CA PHE A 19 13.87 9.02 -2.79
C PHE A 19 12.45 8.46 -2.59
N GLY A 20 12.32 7.29 -1.95
CA GLY A 20 11.05 6.60 -1.72
C GLY A 20 10.69 6.53 -0.24
N PRO A 21 10.60 5.31 0.35
CA PRO A 21 10.13 5.14 1.73
C PRO A 21 11.09 5.71 2.79
N MET A 22 12.36 5.94 2.45
CA MET A 22 13.36 6.47 3.39
C MET A 22 13.66 7.96 3.23
N LYS A 23 12.77 8.70 2.54
CA LYS A 23 12.96 10.13 2.25
C LYS A 23 12.91 10.98 3.53
N PRO A 24 13.92 11.85 3.78
CA PRO A 24 13.98 12.68 5.00
C PRO A 24 13.29 14.05 4.84
N VAL A 25 12.50 14.26 3.77
CA VAL A 25 11.96 15.57 3.41
C VAL A 25 11.04 16.12 4.51
N GLY A 26 11.32 17.35 4.95
CA GLY A 26 10.56 18.02 6.01
C GLY A 26 10.92 17.58 7.43
N LEU A 27 11.95 16.75 7.59
CA LEU A 27 12.45 16.32 8.89
C LEU A 27 13.81 16.93 9.19
N GLU A 28 13.99 17.30 10.45
CA GLU A 28 15.25 17.76 11.02
C GLU A 28 15.59 16.84 12.19
N ASP A 29 16.82 16.33 12.23
CA ASP A 29 17.29 15.54 13.35
C ASP A 29 17.55 16.46 14.55
N PRO A 30 16.81 16.32 15.68
CA PRO A 30 16.95 17.20 16.84
C PRO A 30 18.34 17.19 17.47
N LYS A 31 19.14 16.13 17.25
CA LYS A 31 20.50 16.01 17.79
C LYS A 31 21.51 16.83 17.00
N THR A 32 21.28 17.00 15.70
CA THR A 32 22.26 17.61 14.78
C THR A 32 21.77 18.92 14.16
N GLY A 33 20.47 19.21 14.23
CA GLY A 33 19.84 20.37 13.59
C GLY A 33 19.89 20.32 12.06
N LYS A 34 20.11 19.13 11.48
CA LYS A 34 20.29 18.93 10.03
C LYS A 34 19.29 17.91 9.52
N THR A 35 18.98 18.01 8.23
CA THR A 35 18.21 16.97 7.55
C THR A 35 19.03 15.67 7.53
N PRO A 36 18.49 14.56 8.07
CA PRO A 36 19.19 13.27 8.05
C PRO A 36 19.34 12.77 6.61
N TYR A 37 20.32 11.89 6.37
CA TYR A 37 20.51 11.32 5.02
C TYR A 37 19.31 10.48 4.58
N ALA A 38 18.74 9.71 5.50
CA ALA A 38 17.58 8.87 5.29
C ALA A 38 16.87 8.63 6.63
N VAL A 39 15.59 8.29 6.59
CA VAL A 39 14.80 7.98 7.80
C VAL A 39 14.01 6.70 7.59
N VAL A 40 13.63 6.04 8.68
CA VAL A 40 12.56 5.05 8.68
C VAL A 40 11.45 5.60 9.54
N GLN A 41 10.24 5.64 9.00
CA GLN A 41 9.08 6.18 9.71
C GLN A 41 8.25 5.04 10.30
N LEU A 42 7.82 5.24 11.54
CA LEU A 42 6.89 4.36 12.24
C LEU A 42 5.57 5.10 12.40
N ARG A 43 4.46 4.41 12.15
CA ARG A 43 3.11 4.92 12.37
C ARG A 43 2.43 4.07 13.43
N GLN A 44 1.85 4.72 14.44
CA GLN A 44 1.02 4.06 15.45
C GLN A 44 -0.16 3.35 14.77
N ASP A 45 -0.34 2.07 15.07
CA ASP A 45 -1.36 1.21 14.46
C ASP A 45 -2.51 0.89 15.44
N ASP A 46 -2.27 1.01 16.75
CA ASP A 46 -3.26 0.82 17.81
C ASP A 46 -3.44 2.06 18.68
N ALA A 47 -4.63 2.23 19.26
CA ALA A 47 -4.92 3.39 20.13
C ALA A 47 -4.03 3.43 21.40
N ALA A 48 -3.58 2.26 21.89
CA ALA A 48 -2.75 2.15 23.08
C ALA A 48 -1.27 2.52 22.82
N GLY A 49 -0.84 2.64 21.56
CA GLY A 49 0.53 2.99 21.21
C GLY A 49 1.53 1.88 21.52
N THR A 50 1.07 0.63 21.48
CA THR A 50 1.88 -0.58 21.70
C THR A 50 2.31 -1.23 20.38
N LEU A 51 1.64 -0.90 19.28
CA LEU A 51 1.90 -1.41 17.95
C LEU A 51 2.22 -0.26 16.99
N TYR A 52 3.36 -0.40 16.30
CA TYR A 52 3.80 0.52 15.28
C TYR A 52 4.07 -0.22 13.98
N ASN A 53 3.59 0.34 12.88
CA ASN A 53 3.83 -0.16 11.54
C ASN A 53 4.95 0.64 10.86
N ILE A 54 5.80 -0.04 10.10
CA ILE A 54 6.87 0.58 9.32
C ILE A 54 6.31 1.11 7.99
N VAL A 55 6.45 2.42 7.77
CA VAL A 55 5.81 3.09 6.64
C VAL A 55 6.59 2.82 5.34
N GLY A 56 5.91 2.28 4.34
CA GLY A 56 6.46 2.11 2.98
C GLY A 56 7.43 0.92 2.82
N PHE A 57 7.44 -0.02 3.77
CA PHE A 57 8.29 -1.22 3.77
C PHE A 57 7.49 -2.51 3.42
N GLN A 58 6.56 -2.42 2.47
CA GLN A 58 5.98 -3.61 1.84
C GLN A 58 7.09 -4.54 1.32
N THR A 59 6.95 -5.86 1.49
CA THR A 59 8.02 -6.82 1.19
C THR A 59 7.50 -8.22 0.86
N HIS A 60 8.27 -8.95 0.04
CA HIS A 60 8.15 -10.40 -0.19
C HIS A 60 9.21 -11.21 0.58
N LEU A 61 10.07 -10.56 1.38
CA LEU A 61 11.11 -11.25 2.13
C LEU A 61 10.50 -12.30 3.07
N LYS A 62 11.23 -13.39 3.30
CA LYS A 62 10.88 -14.35 4.34
C LYS A 62 11.03 -13.69 5.72
N TRP A 63 10.33 -14.21 6.74
CA TRP A 63 10.30 -13.63 8.07
C TRP A 63 11.69 -13.50 8.74
N GLY A 64 12.58 -14.48 8.54
CA GLY A 64 13.97 -14.41 9.03
C GLY A 64 14.73 -13.18 8.50
N PRO A 65 14.90 -13.04 7.17
CA PRO A 65 15.49 -11.85 6.57
C PRO A 65 14.79 -10.54 6.92
N GLN A 66 13.46 -10.53 7.05
CA GLN A 66 12.76 -9.33 7.52
C GLN A 66 13.25 -8.90 8.90
N LYS A 67 13.35 -9.85 9.84
CA LYS A 67 13.87 -9.59 11.19
C LYS A 67 15.30 -9.06 11.15
N GLU A 68 16.17 -9.73 10.40
CA GLU A 68 17.58 -9.33 10.26
C GLU A 68 17.71 -7.90 9.72
N VAL A 69 16.97 -7.55 8.66
CA VAL A 69 17.03 -6.22 8.05
C VAL A 69 16.46 -5.14 8.98
N LEU A 70 15.34 -5.42 9.66
CA LEU A 70 14.74 -4.44 10.57
C LEU A 70 15.64 -4.13 11.76
N GLN A 71 16.37 -5.11 12.27
CA GLN A 71 17.31 -4.93 13.39
C GLN A 71 18.58 -4.15 13.01
N LEU A 72 18.84 -3.91 11.72
CA LEU A 72 19.92 -3.01 11.27
C LEU A 72 19.52 -1.53 11.35
N ILE A 73 18.24 -1.22 11.54
CA ILE A 73 17.75 0.15 11.59
C ILE A 73 18.00 0.73 12.99
N PRO A 74 18.65 1.90 13.11
CA PRO A 74 18.88 2.54 14.40
C PRO A 74 17.57 2.75 15.19
N GLY A 75 17.53 2.28 16.44
CA GLY A 75 16.35 2.30 17.30
C GLY A 75 15.45 1.06 17.20
N LEU A 76 15.69 0.15 16.25
CA LEU A 76 14.96 -1.11 16.08
C LEU A 76 15.81 -2.36 16.35
N GLU A 77 17.00 -2.20 16.95
CA GLU A 77 17.97 -3.28 17.18
C GLU A 77 17.35 -4.44 17.98
N ASN A 78 16.48 -4.10 18.95
CA ASN A 78 15.79 -5.04 19.82
C ASN A 78 14.28 -5.06 19.58
N ALA A 79 13.81 -4.63 18.41
CA ALA A 79 12.38 -4.57 18.12
C ALA A 79 11.74 -5.97 18.14
N GLU A 80 10.60 -6.10 18.82
CA GLU A 80 9.77 -7.30 18.78
C GLU A 80 8.78 -7.20 17.61
N ILE A 81 8.93 -8.10 16.64
CA ILE A 81 8.07 -8.12 15.45
C ILE A 81 6.81 -8.93 15.76
N VAL A 82 5.71 -8.22 16.04
CA VAL A 82 4.40 -8.84 16.30
C VAL A 82 3.74 -9.35 15.02
N ARG A 83 3.98 -8.67 13.89
CA ARG A 83 3.43 -9.05 12.57
C ARG A 83 4.43 -8.79 11.45
N TYR A 84 4.76 -9.82 10.69
CA TYR A 84 5.64 -9.72 9.53
C TYR A 84 4.90 -9.17 8.30
N GLY A 85 5.65 -8.46 7.45
CA GLY A 85 5.17 -7.95 6.18
C GLY A 85 4.80 -9.09 5.23
N VAL A 86 3.66 -8.93 4.57
CA VAL A 86 3.20 -9.82 3.50
C VAL A 86 2.63 -8.97 2.39
N MET A 87 2.96 -9.31 1.14
CA MET A 87 2.24 -8.79 -0.01
C MET A 87 1.15 -9.78 -0.40
N HIS A 88 -0.09 -9.29 -0.44
CA HIS A 88 -1.23 -10.07 -0.85
C HIS A 88 -1.43 -9.98 -2.35
N ARG A 89 -1.83 -11.11 -2.95
CA ARG A 89 -2.28 -11.13 -4.34
C ARG A 89 -3.70 -10.55 -4.39
N ASN A 90 -3.86 -9.44 -5.11
CA ASN A 90 -5.18 -8.92 -5.47
C ASN A 90 -5.59 -9.44 -6.85
N THR A 91 -6.82 -9.94 -6.96
CA THR A 91 -7.43 -10.32 -8.22
C THR A 91 -8.36 -9.19 -8.66
N PHE A 92 -8.10 -8.59 -9.82
CA PHE A 92 -8.92 -7.53 -10.39
C PHE A 92 -8.96 -7.67 -11.92
N ILE A 93 -9.98 -7.09 -12.54
CA ILE A 93 -10.15 -7.08 -13.99
C ILE A 93 -9.51 -5.83 -14.61
N ASN A 94 -9.18 -5.89 -15.90
CA ASN A 94 -8.70 -4.73 -16.65
C ASN A 94 -9.84 -3.73 -16.92
N SER A 95 -10.30 -3.05 -15.87
CA SER A 95 -11.48 -2.18 -15.88
C SER A 95 -11.45 -1.11 -16.97
N PRO A 96 -10.34 -0.40 -17.24
CA PRO A 96 -10.32 0.60 -18.32
C PRO A 96 -10.69 0.02 -19.69
N ASN A 97 -10.27 -1.22 -19.95
CA ASN A 97 -10.54 -1.90 -21.21
C ASN A 97 -11.88 -2.63 -21.24
N LEU A 98 -12.34 -3.14 -20.09
CA LEU A 98 -13.51 -4.04 -20.02
C LEU A 98 -14.80 -3.37 -19.54
N LEU A 99 -14.71 -2.28 -18.78
CA LEU A 99 -15.86 -1.59 -18.18
C LEU A 99 -16.12 -0.23 -18.81
N ARG A 100 -17.39 0.17 -18.81
CA ARG A 100 -17.81 1.55 -19.03
C ARG A 100 -17.58 2.38 -17.74
N PRO A 101 -17.60 3.72 -17.80
CA PRO A 101 -17.51 4.57 -16.60
C PRO A 101 -18.60 4.31 -15.55
N THR A 102 -19.71 3.67 -15.96
CA THR A 102 -20.82 3.22 -15.11
C THR A 102 -20.57 1.88 -14.42
N TYR A 103 -19.35 1.34 -14.50
CA TYR A 103 -18.97 -0.01 -14.05
C TYR A 103 -19.67 -1.18 -14.75
N GLN A 104 -20.41 -0.91 -15.82
CA GLN A 104 -21.06 -1.91 -16.67
C GLN A 104 -20.01 -2.60 -17.56
N TYR A 105 -20.12 -3.92 -17.73
CA TYR A 105 -19.28 -4.65 -18.68
C TYR A 105 -19.62 -4.27 -20.13
N LYS A 106 -18.61 -4.01 -20.96
CA LYS A 106 -18.82 -3.48 -22.31
C LYS A 106 -19.58 -4.43 -23.24
N GLN A 107 -19.46 -5.74 -23.05
CA GLN A 107 -20.07 -6.76 -23.93
C GLN A 107 -21.32 -7.44 -23.34
N ARG A 108 -21.73 -7.08 -22.12
CA ARG A 108 -22.88 -7.69 -21.46
C ARG A 108 -23.65 -6.63 -20.69
N ASP A 109 -24.85 -6.33 -21.16
CA ASP A 109 -25.59 -5.17 -20.69
C ASP A 109 -26.20 -5.32 -19.29
N ASP A 110 -26.41 -6.55 -18.83
CA ASP A 110 -26.95 -6.91 -17.51
C ASP A 110 -25.85 -7.20 -16.46
N LEU A 111 -24.57 -6.98 -16.80
CA LEU A 111 -23.44 -7.29 -15.93
C LEU A 111 -22.69 -6.04 -15.48
N PHE A 112 -22.53 -5.89 -14.17
CA PHE A 112 -21.80 -4.80 -13.53
C PHE A 112 -20.77 -5.36 -12.55
N PHE A 113 -19.66 -4.65 -12.39
CA PHE A 113 -18.60 -5.00 -11.45
C PHE A 113 -18.45 -3.89 -10.41
N ALA A 114 -18.08 -4.23 -9.18
CA ALA A 114 -17.84 -3.24 -8.14
C ALA A 114 -16.78 -3.73 -7.15
N GLY A 115 -16.33 -2.84 -6.28
CA GLY A 115 -15.36 -3.16 -5.25
C GLY A 115 -13.99 -3.47 -5.82
N GLN A 116 -13.14 -4.07 -4.99
CA GLN A 116 -11.75 -4.40 -5.30
C GLN A 116 -11.56 -5.16 -6.63
N MET A 117 -12.57 -5.93 -7.07
CA MET A 117 -12.54 -6.63 -8.36
C MET A 117 -12.40 -5.67 -9.56
N THR A 118 -12.81 -4.41 -9.41
CA THR A 118 -12.66 -3.35 -10.42
C THR A 118 -11.30 -2.65 -10.37
N GLY A 119 -10.42 -3.01 -9.43
CA GLY A 119 -9.11 -2.39 -9.25
C GLY A 119 -9.10 -1.17 -8.33
N VAL A 120 -10.22 -0.83 -7.68
CA VAL A 120 -10.22 0.12 -6.56
C VAL A 120 -9.61 -0.53 -5.32
N GLU A 121 -9.02 0.28 -4.43
CA GLU A 121 -8.49 -0.17 -3.14
C GLU A 121 -9.12 0.64 -2.02
N GLY A 122 -9.38 0.00 -0.89
CA GLY A 122 -10.01 0.65 0.27
C GLY A 122 -11.52 0.39 0.37
N TYR A 123 -12.02 0.50 1.61
CA TYR A 123 -13.43 0.25 1.93
C TYR A 123 -14.35 1.30 1.33
N VAL A 124 -13.94 2.57 1.35
CA VAL A 124 -14.76 3.70 0.88
C VAL A 124 -14.92 3.65 -0.63
N GLU A 125 -13.82 3.41 -1.35
CA GLU A 125 -13.77 3.29 -2.80
C GLU A 125 -14.55 2.05 -3.27
N SER A 126 -14.46 0.96 -2.51
CA SER A 126 -15.24 -0.25 -2.76
C SER A 126 -16.74 -0.02 -2.57
N ALA A 127 -17.14 0.69 -1.52
CA ALA A 127 -18.54 1.05 -1.28
C ALA A 127 -19.07 2.02 -2.34
N ALA A 128 -18.28 3.04 -2.72
CA ALA A 128 -18.65 4.02 -3.73
C ALA A 128 -18.85 3.40 -5.12
N SER A 129 -17.95 2.51 -5.54
CA SER A 129 -18.11 1.76 -6.80
C SER A 129 -19.35 0.84 -6.77
N GLY A 130 -19.63 0.21 -5.62
CA GLY A 130 -20.86 -0.58 -5.43
C GLY A 130 -22.13 0.24 -5.55
N LEU A 131 -22.18 1.41 -4.92
CA LEU A 131 -23.31 2.32 -5.03
C LEU A 131 -23.54 2.76 -6.48
N LEU A 132 -22.47 3.17 -7.19
CA LEU A 132 -22.58 3.62 -8.57
C LEU A 132 -23.06 2.51 -9.50
N ALA A 133 -22.49 1.31 -9.39
CA ALA A 133 -22.92 0.14 -10.15
C ALA A 133 -24.40 -0.20 -9.88
N GLY A 134 -24.84 -0.12 -8.62
CA GLY A 134 -26.24 -0.36 -8.24
C GLY A 134 -27.23 0.65 -8.83
N ILE A 135 -26.89 1.95 -8.80
CA ILE A 135 -27.75 3.00 -9.39
C ILE A 135 -27.92 2.78 -10.89
N PHE A 136 -26.83 2.54 -11.62
CA PHE A 136 -26.91 2.34 -13.07
C PHE A 136 -27.56 1.02 -13.47
N LEU A 137 -27.41 -0.03 -12.66
CA LEU A 137 -28.15 -1.28 -12.85
C LEU A 137 -29.66 -1.04 -12.79
N GLU A 138 -30.14 -0.23 -11.83
CA GLU A 138 -31.57 0.06 -11.69
C GLU A 138 -32.08 0.94 -12.83
N VAL A 139 -31.33 1.99 -13.22
CA VAL A 139 -31.72 2.86 -14.35
C VAL A 139 -31.84 2.07 -15.66
N LYS A 140 -30.98 1.08 -15.89
CA LYS A 140 -31.01 0.23 -17.10
C LYS A 140 -32.19 -0.75 -17.18
N LYS A 141 -32.92 -0.97 -16.08
CA LYS A 141 -34.11 -1.84 -16.10
C LYS A 141 -35.33 -1.20 -16.74
N TYR A 142 -35.33 0.13 -16.88
CA TYR A 142 -36.41 0.93 -17.47
C TYR A 142 -35.95 1.52 -18.81
#